data_AF-A0A6G7XDW8-F1
#
_entry.id   AF-A0A6G7XDW8-F1
#
_cell.length_a   1.000
_cell.length_b   1.000
_cell.length_c   1.000
_cell.angle_alpha   90.00
_cell.angle_beta   90.00
_cell.angle_gamma   90.00
#
_symmetry.space_group_name_H-M   'P 1'
#
loop_
_entity.id
_entity.type
_entity.pdbx_description
1 polymer ?
#
loop_
_entity_poly.entity_id
_entity_poly.type
_entity_poly.pdbx_seq_one_letter_code
_entity_poly.pdbx_strand_id
1 'polypeptide(L)'
;MHSPEDDDHFAIPEDNDFCVALVEEVPALASLMRKHLEDEFGKIESYVFMSDVARWAEANAAANPAIVTGLVDALNNGIDKGDGDVPNLVVVGFVESLPQPTPIYPLINGSLKGWVDFIFGISKVQPLLRGQ
;
A
#
# COMPACT_ATOMS: atom_id res chain seq x y z
N MET A 1 -24.84 -9.56 -32.17
CA MET A 1 -24.77 -9.84 -30.72
C MET A 1 -23.29 -9.98 -30.37
N HIS A 2 -22.68 -8.88 -29.95
CA HIS A 2 -21.43 -8.91 -29.19
C HIS A 2 -21.85 -8.51 -27.77
N SER A 3 -21.62 -9.38 -26.81
CA SER A 3 -21.73 -9.01 -25.40
C SER A 3 -20.64 -7.97 -25.13
N PRO A 4 -20.95 -6.84 -24.48
CA PRO A 4 -19.92 -6.05 -23.84
C PRO A 4 -19.51 -6.84 -22.60
N GLU A 5 -18.40 -7.56 -22.70
CA GLU A 5 -17.59 -7.91 -21.55
C GLU A 5 -16.93 -6.61 -21.07
N ASP A 6 -17.74 -5.70 -20.53
CA ASP A 6 -17.25 -4.58 -19.72
C ASP A 6 -17.02 -5.14 -18.31
N ASP A 7 -16.02 -6.01 -18.21
CA ASP A 7 -15.44 -6.50 -16.96
C ASP A 7 -14.51 -5.39 -16.43
N ASP A 8 -15.12 -4.23 -16.14
CA ASP A 8 -14.49 -2.98 -15.71
C ASP A 8 -14.10 -3.08 -14.22
N HIS A 9 -13.40 -4.15 -13.87
CA HIS A 9 -13.15 -4.59 -12.50
C HIS A 9 -11.90 -3.97 -11.84
N PHE A 10 -11.28 -2.93 -12.42
CA PHE A 10 -9.83 -2.75 -12.22
C PHE A 10 -9.35 -1.68 -11.22
N ALA A 11 -10.21 -0.82 -10.68
CA ALA A 11 -9.89 -0.07 -9.46
C ALA A 11 -11.19 0.49 -8.86
N ILE A 12 -11.47 0.19 -7.60
CA ILE A 12 -12.61 0.79 -6.89
C ILE A 12 -12.22 2.26 -6.66
N PRO A 13 -13.08 3.26 -6.94
CA PRO A 13 -12.72 4.68 -6.84
C PRO A 13 -12.02 5.06 -5.52
N GLU A 14 -12.44 4.43 -4.42
CA GLU A 14 -11.90 4.57 -3.08
C GLU A 14 -10.40 4.19 -2.98
N ASP A 15 -9.93 3.23 -3.78
CA ASP A 15 -8.53 2.78 -3.78
C ASP A 15 -7.62 3.83 -4.43
N ASN A 16 -8.04 4.34 -5.59
CA ASN A 16 -7.31 5.39 -6.30
C ASN A 16 -7.29 6.67 -5.46
N ASP A 17 -8.41 7.03 -4.84
CA ASP A 17 -8.52 8.18 -3.95
C ASP A 17 -7.58 8.04 -2.75
N PHE A 18 -7.46 6.83 -2.17
CA PHE A 18 -6.49 6.56 -1.12
C PHE A 18 -5.04 6.72 -1.61
N CYS A 19 -4.69 6.22 -2.79
CA CYS A 19 -3.35 6.38 -3.35
C CYS A 19 -2.99 7.86 -3.60
N VAL A 20 -3.95 8.66 -4.05
CA VAL A 20 -3.77 10.12 -4.19
C VAL A 20 -3.56 10.78 -2.83
N ALA A 21 -4.43 10.50 -1.86
CA ALA A 21 -4.32 11.04 -0.50
C ALA A 21 -3.00 10.66 0.17
N LEU A 22 -2.52 9.43 -0.05
CA LEU A 22 -1.23 8.95 0.46
C LEU A 22 -0.05 9.78 -0.07
N VAL A 23 -0.08 10.18 -1.34
CA VAL A 23 0.95 11.04 -1.94
C VAL A 23 0.89 12.47 -1.39
N GLU A 24 -0.31 12.98 -1.11
CA GLU A 24 -0.49 14.28 -0.46
C GLU A 24 0.07 14.27 0.97
N GLU A 25 -0.16 13.21 1.73
CA GLU A 25 0.34 13.03 3.09
C GLU A 25 1.85 12.74 3.13
N VAL A 26 2.38 12.03 2.13
CA VAL A 26 3.80 11.71 1.97
C VAL A 26 4.34 12.27 0.64
N PRO A 27 4.62 13.59 0.55
CA PRO A 27 5.01 14.25 -0.71
C PRO A 27 6.26 13.67 -1.39
N ALA A 28 7.10 12.93 -0.65
CA ALA A 28 8.24 12.22 -1.21
C ALA A 28 7.85 11.14 -2.25
N LEU A 29 6.60 10.66 -2.24
CA LEU A 29 6.05 9.72 -3.21
C LEU A 29 5.62 10.39 -4.52
N ALA A 30 5.57 11.72 -4.63
CA ALA A 30 5.05 12.39 -5.81
C ALA A 30 5.80 12.03 -7.11
N SER A 31 7.13 11.88 -7.04
CA SER A 31 7.92 11.44 -8.20
C SER A 31 7.66 9.97 -8.55
N LEU A 32 7.35 9.13 -7.55
CA LEU A 32 6.99 7.73 -7.76
C LEU A 32 5.62 7.64 -8.45
N MET A 33 4.61 8.36 -7.97
CA MET A 33 3.28 8.42 -8.58
C MET A 33 3.34 8.90 -10.03
N ARG A 34 4.10 9.95 -10.33
CA ARG A 34 4.27 10.42 -11.71
C ARG A 34 4.87 9.33 -12.61
N LYS A 35 5.94 8.67 -12.16
CA LYS A 35 6.57 7.60 -12.94
C LYS A 35 5.58 6.44 -13.15
N HIS A 36 4.86 6.06 -12.10
CA HIS A 36 3.87 5.00 -12.17
C HIS A 36 2.79 5.32 -13.23
N LEU A 37 2.26 6.55 -13.23
CA LEU A 37 1.31 6.99 -14.24
C LEU A 37 1.90 7.01 -15.67
N GLU A 38 3.20 7.28 -15.82
CA GLU A 38 3.87 7.19 -17.12
C GLU A 38 3.97 5.72 -17.60
N ASP A 39 4.31 4.81 -16.68
CA ASP A 39 4.47 3.37 -16.95
C ASP A 39 3.11 2.68 -17.21
N GLU A 40 2.04 3.10 -16.53
CA GLU A 40 0.69 2.51 -16.58
C GLU A 40 -0.32 3.34 -17.42
N PHE A 41 0.18 4.06 -18.44
CA PHE A 41 -0.65 4.79 -19.42
C PHE A 41 -1.67 5.77 -18.81
N GLY A 42 -1.30 6.42 -17.72
CA GLY A 42 -2.12 7.41 -16.99
C GLY A 42 -3.08 6.80 -15.97
N LYS A 43 -3.00 5.49 -15.70
CA LYS A 43 -3.79 4.82 -14.67
C LYS A 43 -2.97 4.64 -13.39
N ILE A 44 -3.66 4.66 -12.24
CA ILE A 44 -3.02 4.48 -10.93
C ILE A 44 -2.78 3.00 -10.62
N GLU A 45 -3.54 2.07 -11.21
CA GLU A 45 -3.46 0.61 -10.94
C GLU A 45 -3.08 0.33 -9.47
N SER A 46 -3.98 0.71 -8.55
CA SER A 46 -3.66 0.97 -7.12
C SER A 46 -2.81 -0.10 -6.44
N TYR A 47 -3.07 -1.38 -6.69
CA TYR A 47 -2.28 -2.50 -6.14
C TYR A 47 -0.83 -2.51 -6.66
N VAL A 48 -0.63 -2.19 -7.93
CA VAL A 48 0.70 -2.07 -8.55
C VAL A 48 1.41 -0.84 -7.96
N PHE A 49 0.72 0.30 -7.84
CA PHE A 49 1.31 1.47 -7.19
C PHE A 49 1.72 1.20 -5.74
N MET A 50 0.88 0.51 -4.95
CA MET A 50 1.23 0.14 -3.57
C MET A 50 2.44 -0.81 -3.50
N SER A 51 2.62 -1.67 -4.51
CA SER A 51 3.82 -2.51 -4.64
C SER A 51 5.07 -1.66 -4.90
N ASP A 52 4.95 -0.61 -5.73
CA ASP A 52 6.03 0.36 -5.94
C ASP A 52 6.33 1.18 -4.70
N VAL A 53 5.32 1.55 -3.91
CA VAL A 53 5.47 2.24 -2.62
C VAL A 53 6.24 1.35 -1.64
N ALA A 54 5.97 0.05 -1.59
CA ALA A 54 6.74 -0.91 -0.78
C ALA A 54 8.23 -0.91 -1.18
N ARG A 55 8.53 -1.05 -2.48
CA ARG A 55 9.92 -1.00 -2.99
C ARG A 55 10.60 0.33 -2.69
N TRP A 56 9.88 1.44 -2.81
CA TRP A 56 10.42 2.76 -2.50
C TRP A 56 10.74 2.88 -1.01
N ALA A 57 9.84 2.40 -0.14
CA ALA A 57 10.03 2.46 1.30
C ALA A 57 11.25 1.63 1.73
N GLU A 58 11.46 0.46 1.11
CA GLU A 58 12.64 -0.38 1.31
C GLU A 58 13.94 0.33 0.96
N ALA A 59 13.99 0.99 -0.20
CA ALA A 59 15.16 1.74 -0.64
C ALA A 59 15.46 2.95 0.27
N ASN A 60 14.47 3.45 0.99
CA ASN A 60 14.56 4.67 1.80
C ASN A 60 14.61 4.43 3.31
N ALA A 61 14.32 3.22 3.80
CA ALA A 61 14.21 2.93 5.23
C ALA A 61 15.46 3.35 6.04
N ALA A 62 16.65 3.10 5.50
CA ALA A 62 17.91 3.46 6.17
C ALA A 62 18.29 4.94 5.98
N ALA A 63 18.07 5.50 4.78
CA ALA A 63 18.51 6.85 4.44
C ALA A 63 17.55 7.94 4.94
N ASN A 64 16.25 7.64 4.96
CA ASN A 64 15.17 8.57 5.26
C ASN A 64 14.16 7.96 6.26
N PRO A 65 14.61 7.44 7.42
CA PRO A 65 13.74 6.70 8.34
C PRO A 65 12.53 7.51 8.81
N ALA A 66 12.68 8.82 9.03
CA ALA A 66 11.57 9.67 9.46
C ALA A 66 10.44 9.77 8.40
N ILE A 67 10.79 9.82 7.11
CA ILE A 67 9.79 9.86 6.03
C ILE A 67 9.10 8.51 5.92
N VAL A 68 9.87 7.42 6.03
CA VAL A 68 9.32 6.06 6.00
C VAL A 68 8.43 5.78 7.21
N THR A 69 8.75 6.32 8.40
CA THR A 69 7.83 6.27 9.55
C THR A 69 6.54 7.02 9.27
N GLY A 70 6.59 8.22 8.66
CA GLY A 70 5.38 8.94 8.25
C GLY A 70 4.52 8.15 7.25
N LEU A 71 5.15 7.45 6.30
CA LEU A 71 4.46 6.51 5.42
C LEU A 71 3.82 5.36 6.20
N VAL A 72 4.53 4.73 7.13
CA VAL A 72 3.97 3.67 7.99
C VAL A 72 2.76 4.17 8.77
N ASP A 73 2.80 5.39 9.30
CA ASP A 73 1.68 5.98 10.03
C ASP A 73 0.45 6.20 9.13
N ALA A 74 0.66 6.68 7.89
CA ALA A 74 -0.41 6.83 6.89
C ALA A 74 -1.03 5.47 6.49
N LEU A 75 -0.21 4.44 6.30
CA LEU A 75 -0.66 3.08 5.99
C LEU A 75 -1.45 2.45 7.14
N ASN A 76 -1.02 2.66 8.39
CA ASN A 76 -1.78 2.26 9.57
C ASN A 76 -3.16 2.94 9.59
N ASN A 77 -3.23 4.22 9.28
CA ASN A 77 -4.49 4.94 9.19
C ASN A 77 -5.40 4.36 8.08
N GLY A 78 -4.83 3.98 6.93
CA GLY A 78 -5.54 3.25 5.87
C GLY A 78 -6.11 1.90 6.33
N ILE A 79 -5.35 1.12 7.09
CA ILE A 79 -5.85 -0.15 7.66
C ILE A 79 -6.96 0.08 8.69
N ASP A 80 -6.78 1.07 9.58
CA ASP A 80 -7.66 1.26 10.74
C ASP A 80 -8.96 1.98 10.39
N LYS A 81 -8.91 2.88 9.41
CA LYS A 81 -9.99 3.83 9.10
C LYS A 81 -10.32 3.92 7.62
N GLY A 82 -9.60 3.23 6.74
CA GLY A 82 -9.92 3.19 5.32
C GLY A 82 -11.31 2.57 5.09
N ASP A 83 -12.06 3.17 4.18
CA ASP A 83 -13.36 2.66 3.75
C ASP A 83 -13.18 1.67 2.58
N GLY A 84 -14.20 0.87 2.31
CA GLY A 84 -14.20 -0.06 1.17
C GLY A 84 -13.06 -1.07 1.25
N ASP A 85 -12.30 -1.19 0.16
CA ASP A 85 -11.21 -2.15 0.01
C ASP A 85 -9.84 -1.59 0.43
N VAL A 86 -9.77 -0.35 0.94
CA VAL A 86 -8.50 0.30 1.34
C VAL A 86 -7.68 -0.52 2.33
N PRO A 87 -8.25 -1.11 3.41
CA PRO A 87 -7.48 -1.98 4.30
C PRO A 87 -6.85 -3.17 3.58
N ASN A 88 -7.59 -3.78 2.64
CA ASN A 88 -7.11 -4.91 1.85
C ASN A 88 -6.04 -4.47 0.83
N LEU A 89 -6.21 -3.32 0.17
CA LEU A 89 -5.23 -2.70 -0.70
C LEU A 89 -3.89 -2.48 0.02
N VAL A 90 -3.90 -2.00 1.26
CA VAL A 90 -2.66 -1.82 2.04
C VAL A 90 -2.02 -3.18 2.35
N VAL A 91 -2.79 -4.19 2.76
CA VAL A 91 -2.22 -5.50 3.09
C VAL A 91 -1.69 -6.21 1.84
N VAL A 92 -2.50 -6.38 0.82
CA VAL A 92 -2.14 -7.14 -0.38
C VAL A 92 -1.18 -6.33 -1.27
N GLY A 93 -1.46 -5.04 -1.50
CA GLY A 93 -0.64 -4.19 -2.36
C GLY A 93 0.72 -3.84 -1.76
N PHE A 94 0.77 -3.54 -0.46
CA PHE A 94 2.01 -3.11 0.19
C PHE A 94 2.68 -4.21 1.03
N VAL A 95 1.97 -4.85 1.97
CA VAL A 95 2.60 -5.79 2.92
C VAL A 95 3.11 -7.05 2.20
N GLU A 96 2.31 -7.66 1.32
CA GLU A 96 2.74 -8.86 0.57
C GLU A 96 3.87 -8.57 -0.43
N SER A 97 4.05 -7.30 -0.80
CA SER A 97 5.12 -6.83 -1.69
C SER A 97 6.47 -6.66 -0.98
N LEU A 98 6.51 -6.75 0.35
CA LEU A 98 7.77 -6.63 1.11
C LEU A 98 8.59 -7.93 1.05
N PRO A 99 9.91 -7.85 0.79
CA PRO A 99 10.79 -9.01 0.86
C PRO A 99 11.03 -9.46 2.31
N GLN A 100 11.43 -10.72 2.50
CA GLN A 100 11.88 -11.23 3.80
C GLN A 100 13.35 -11.69 3.72
N PRO A 101 14.30 -11.09 4.47
CA PRO A 101 14.12 -9.97 5.40
C PRO A 101 13.95 -8.61 4.70
N THR A 102 13.33 -7.66 5.41
CA THR A 102 13.07 -6.30 4.93
C THR A 102 13.74 -5.24 5.83
N PRO A 103 14.49 -4.26 5.28
CA PRO A 103 15.02 -3.13 6.04
C PRO A 103 13.97 -2.20 6.65
N ILE A 104 12.73 -2.15 6.14
CA ILE A 104 11.67 -1.35 6.78
C ILE A 104 11.20 -1.94 8.10
N TYR A 105 11.40 -3.25 8.36
CA TYR A 105 10.83 -3.95 9.51
C TYR A 105 10.96 -3.23 10.87
N PRO A 106 12.12 -2.64 11.23
CA PRO A 106 12.28 -1.93 12.51
C PRO A 106 11.44 -0.66 12.65
N LEU A 107 10.96 -0.10 11.53
CA LEU A 107 10.13 1.11 11.47
C LEU A 107 8.63 0.78 11.49
N ILE A 108 8.26 -0.46 11.19
CA ILE A 108 6.85 -0.89 11.13
C ILE A 108 6.28 -0.98 12.55
N ASN A 109 5.11 -0.38 12.75
CA ASN A 109 4.40 -0.37 14.03
C ASN A 109 2.88 -0.57 13.80
N GLY A 110 2.09 -0.53 14.87
CA GLY A 110 0.62 -0.49 14.78
C GLY A 110 -0.02 -1.72 14.11
N SER A 111 -1.14 -1.49 13.42
CA SER A 111 -1.89 -2.52 12.69
C SER A 111 -1.11 -3.11 11.53
N LEU A 112 -0.30 -2.31 10.83
CA LEU A 112 0.59 -2.74 9.77
C LEU A 112 1.61 -3.77 10.27
N LYS A 113 2.15 -3.59 11.48
CA LYS A 113 3.04 -4.58 12.11
C LYS A 113 2.35 -5.91 12.34
N GLY A 114 1.08 -5.90 12.78
CA GLY A 114 0.30 -7.12 12.93
C GLY A 114 0.20 -7.91 11.63
N TRP A 115 -0.05 -7.23 10.53
CA TRP A 115 -0.13 -7.84 9.20
C TRP A 115 1.22 -8.37 8.71
N VAL A 116 2.28 -7.57 8.84
CA VAL A 116 3.63 -7.99 8.46
C VAL A 116 4.06 -9.22 9.27
N ASP A 117 3.85 -9.21 10.58
CA ASP A 117 4.21 -10.34 11.44
C ASP A 117 3.43 -11.60 11.06
N PHE A 118 2.15 -11.48 10.68
CA PHE A 118 1.36 -12.61 10.20
C PHE A 118 1.86 -13.15 8.85
N ILE A 119 2.02 -12.28 7.85
CA ILE A 119 2.47 -12.67 6.49
C ILE A 119 3.88 -13.27 6.52
N PHE A 120 4.77 -12.76 7.36
CA PHE A 120 6.14 -13.28 7.51
C PHE A 120 6.24 -14.53 8.40
N GLY A 121 5.11 -15.03 8.90
CA GLY A 121 5.04 -16.22 9.76
C GLY A 121 5.63 -16.02 11.17
N ILE A 122 5.82 -14.78 11.61
CA ILE A 122 6.26 -14.41 12.96
C ILE A 122 5.11 -14.59 13.95
N SER A 123 3.89 -14.22 13.54
CA SER A 123 2.64 -14.45 14.26
C SER A 123 1.80 -15.50 13.54
N LYS A 124 1.09 -16.34 14.32
CA LYS A 124 0.05 -17.25 13.79
C LYS A 124 -1.35 -16.65 13.87
N VAL A 125 -1.49 -15.47 14.48
CA VAL A 125 -2.76 -14.78 14.65
C VAL A 125 -2.93 -13.83 13.47
N GLN A 126 -3.92 -14.11 12.63
CA GLN A 126 -4.32 -13.21 11.55
C GLN A 126 -4.99 -11.98 12.16
N PRO A 127 -4.52 -10.75 11.87
CA PRO A 127 -5.24 -9.55 12.25
C PRO A 127 -6.60 -9.47 11.55
N LEU A 128 -7.54 -8.75 12.13
CA LEU A 128 -8.84 -8.53 11.51
C LEU A 128 -8.75 -7.36 10.52
N LEU A 129 -9.17 -7.57 9.27
CA LEU A 129 -9.49 -6.46 8.37
C LEU A 129 -10.82 -5.87 8.83
N ARG A 130 -10.89 -4.55 8.99
CA ARG A 130 -12.19 -3.88 9.12
C ARG A 130 -12.90 -3.96 7.76
N GLY A 131 -14.19 -4.32 7.77
CA GLY A 131 -15.02 -4.30 6.56
C GLY A 131 -15.32 -5.66 5.92
N GLN A 132 -14.83 -6.77 6.47
CA GLN A 132 -15.24 -8.14 6.11
C GLN A 132 -16.08 -8.80 7.20
#